data_AF-Q93RA1-F1
#
_entry.id   AF-Q93RA1-F1
#
_cell.length_a   1.000
_cell.length_b   1.000
_cell.length_c   1.000
_cell.angle_alpha   90.00
_cell.angle_beta   90.00
_cell.angle_gamma   90.00
#
_symmetry.space_group_name_H-M   'P 1'
#
loop_
_entity.id
_entity.type
_entity.pdbx_description
1 polymer ?
#
loop_
_entity_poly.entity_id
_entity_poly.type
_entity_poly.pdbx_seq_one_letter_code
_entity_poly.pdbx_strand_id
1 'polypeptide(L)'
;MKRYNIRIAGVGGQGVVTSAHILGNAMSAAGKYATLVPFFGSEKRMAPVEAYVRVSDQPIYEVGEVVYPNVIMIYHPQVITHGKSYTMPFYSGLKENGLVIINTDADIIPEEDWKILNDLNTRVHMFPATKLALEIAGTELATNMAMIGLFFGITKLVGFEHIEQAVRERFLGNTFVASGGTTALDSAIEKKFKKKMELLEKNMQVIREAFKIAEERGWVEEEAYTS
;
A
#
# COMPACT_ATOMS: atom_id res chain seq x y z
N MET A 1 -20.07 -12.14 6.58
CA MET A 1 -18.60 -12.14 6.68
C MET A 1 -18.08 -11.11 5.70
N LYS A 2 -17.64 -9.95 6.22
CA LYS A 2 -17.06 -8.89 5.39
C LYS A 2 -15.57 -9.19 5.22
N ARG A 3 -15.17 -9.65 4.03
CA ARG A 3 -13.78 -9.99 3.69
C ARG A 3 -13.28 -9.12 2.55
N TYR A 4 -12.05 -8.66 2.69
CA TYR A 4 -11.39 -7.81 1.71
C TYR A 4 -10.03 -8.42 1.34
N ASN A 5 -9.86 -8.74 0.06
CA ASN A 5 -8.64 -9.33 -0.48
C ASN A 5 -7.92 -8.32 -1.36
N ILE A 6 -6.64 -8.07 -1.09
CA ILE A 6 -5.83 -7.06 -1.77
C ILE A 6 -4.63 -7.76 -2.38
N ARG A 7 -4.39 -7.49 -3.67
CA ARG A 7 -3.16 -7.86 -4.37
C ARG A 7 -2.38 -6.59 -4.69
N ILE A 8 -1.14 -6.55 -4.27
CA ILE A 8 -0.23 -5.43 -4.51
C ILE A 8 0.84 -5.96 -5.45
N ALA A 9 1.03 -5.31 -6.60
CA ALA A 9 2.03 -5.67 -7.59
C ALA A 9 2.93 -4.48 -7.88
N GLY A 10 4.21 -4.75 -8.13
CA GLY A 10 5.20 -3.74 -8.45
C GLY A 10 6.52 -4.37 -8.85
N VAL A 11 7.56 -3.54 -8.85
CA VAL A 11 8.94 -3.96 -9.10
C VAL A 11 9.78 -3.79 -7.83
N GLY A 12 10.83 -4.59 -7.70
CA GLY A 12 11.75 -4.52 -6.55
C GLY A 12 12.21 -3.10 -6.26
N GLY A 13 12.08 -2.67 -4.99
CA GLY A 13 12.45 -1.33 -4.52
C GLY A 13 11.27 -0.37 -4.29
N GLN A 14 10.06 -0.67 -4.79
CA GLN A 14 8.89 0.22 -4.69
C GLN A 14 8.13 0.13 -3.35
N GLY A 15 8.59 -0.70 -2.41
CA GLY A 15 7.94 -0.81 -1.10
C GLY A 15 6.63 -1.60 -1.08
N VAL A 16 6.42 -2.51 -2.03
CA VAL A 16 5.26 -3.44 -2.10
C VAL A 16 5.07 -4.20 -0.79
N VAL A 17 6.12 -4.88 -0.31
CA VAL A 17 6.08 -5.65 0.94
C VAL A 17 5.86 -4.75 2.16
N THR A 18 6.52 -3.59 2.21
CA THR A 18 6.30 -2.61 3.28
C THR A 18 4.86 -2.13 3.32
N SER A 19 4.23 -1.94 2.16
CA SER A 19 2.82 -1.53 2.09
C SER A 19 1.90 -2.62 2.61
N ALA A 20 2.13 -3.88 2.23
CA ALA A 20 1.37 -5.00 2.76
C ALA A 20 1.43 -5.08 4.30
N HIS A 21 2.61 -4.85 4.89
CA HIS A 21 2.76 -4.78 6.35
C HIS A 21 1.99 -3.61 6.97
N ILE A 22 2.08 -2.41 6.39
CA ILE A 22 1.38 -1.24 6.93
C ILE A 22 -0.14 -1.42 6.82
N LEU A 23 -0.63 -1.91 5.68
CA LEU A 23 -2.04 -2.23 5.48
C LEU A 23 -2.52 -3.27 6.51
N GLY A 24 -1.81 -4.39 6.64
CA GLY A 24 -2.15 -5.43 7.61
C GLY A 24 -2.15 -4.92 9.05
N ASN A 25 -1.12 -4.16 9.45
CA ASN A 25 -1.01 -3.60 10.80
C ASN A 25 -2.11 -2.58 11.08
N ALA A 26 -2.45 -1.70 10.13
CA ALA A 26 -3.51 -0.72 10.31
C ALA A 26 -4.88 -1.39 10.48
N MET A 27 -5.14 -2.46 9.74
CA MET A 27 -6.37 -3.25 9.86
C MET A 27 -6.44 -4.00 11.19
N SER A 28 -5.32 -4.59 11.62
CA SER A 28 -5.21 -5.23 12.93
C SER A 28 -5.40 -4.23 14.08
N ALA A 29 -4.83 -3.02 13.96
CA ALA A 29 -5.04 -1.94 14.93
C ALA A 29 -6.51 -1.53 15.02
N ALA A 30 -7.25 -1.61 13.91
CA ALA A 30 -8.69 -1.39 13.86
C ALA A 30 -9.53 -2.61 14.34
N GLY A 31 -8.91 -3.60 14.97
CA GLY A 31 -9.58 -4.78 15.53
C GLY A 31 -9.99 -5.85 14.52
N LYS A 32 -9.48 -5.79 13.28
CA LYS A 32 -9.77 -6.79 12.23
C LYS A 32 -8.72 -7.89 12.22
N TYR A 33 -9.06 -9.03 11.64
CA TYR A 33 -8.09 -10.08 11.33
C TYR A 33 -7.41 -9.77 10.01
N ALA A 34 -6.08 -9.67 10.00
CA ALA A 34 -5.31 -9.46 8.79
C ALA A 34 -4.24 -10.54 8.61
N THR A 35 -4.09 -11.05 7.40
CA THR A 35 -2.96 -11.90 7.01
C THR A 35 -2.27 -11.29 5.80
N LEU A 36 -0.95 -11.46 5.73
CA LEU A 36 -0.15 -10.97 4.62
C LEU A 36 0.80 -12.06 4.14
N VAL A 37 1.00 -12.11 2.82
CA VAL A 37 1.92 -13.06 2.18
C VAL A 37 2.69 -12.28 1.11
N PRO A 38 4.00 -12.04 1.30
CA PRO A 38 4.82 -11.49 0.23
C PRO A 38 5.18 -12.59 -0.77
N PHE A 39 5.31 -12.23 -2.05
CA PHE A 39 5.66 -13.14 -3.13
C PHE A 39 6.68 -12.49 -4.06
N PHE A 40 7.90 -13.01 -4.06
CA PHE A 40 9.00 -12.52 -4.90
C PHE A 40 10.00 -13.65 -5.15
N GLY A 41 10.56 -13.67 -6.36
CA GLY A 41 11.59 -14.62 -6.77
C GLY A 41 12.99 -14.23 -6.29
N SER A 42 13.98 -15.06 -6.61
CA SER A 42 15.39 -14.84 -6.27
C SER A 42 16.10 -13.75 -7.10
N GLU A 43 15.37 -13.06 -7.98
CA GLU A 43 15.91 -12.11 -8.94
C GLU A 43 16.23 -10.75 -8.29
N LYS A 44 17.40 -10.17 -8.63
CA LYS A 44 18.01 -9.12 -7.80
C LYS A 44 17.51 -7.69 -8.08
N ARG A 45 17.17 -7.30 -9.32
CA ARG A 45 16.87 -5.89 -9.67
C ARG A 45 15.68 -5.77 -10.61
N MET A 46 14.75 -4.87 -10.28
CA MET A 46 13.52 -4.61 -11.06
C MET A 46 12.72 -5.88 -11.39
N ALA A 47 12.88 -6.91 -10.56
CA ALA A 47 12.12 -8.14 -10.64
C ALA A 47 10.67 -7.87 -10.23
N PRO A 48 9.70 -8.63 -10.77
CA PRO A 48 8.33 -8.62 -10.29
C PRO A 48 8.29 -8.88 -8.78
N VAL A 49 7.51 -8.09 -8.06
CA VAL A 49 7.24 -8.28 -6.65
C VAL A 49 5.75 -8.16 -6.44
N GLU A 50 5.16 -9.17 -5.81
CA GLU A 50 3.77 -9.15 -5.38
C GLU A 50 3.69 -9.28 -3.86
N ALA A 51 2.60 -8.78 -3.29
CA ALA A 51 2.23 -9.05 -1.92
C ALA A 51 0.72 -9.12 -1.82
N TYR A 52 0.26 -10.00 -0.94
CA TYR A 52 -1.15 -10.27 -0.75
C TYR A 52 -1.54 -9.88 0.66
N VAL A 53 -2.66 -9.19 0.81
CA VAL A 53 -3.24 -8.85 2.12
C VAL A 53 -4.68 -9.33 2.13
N ARG A 54 -5.07 -10.02 3.19
CA ARG A 54 -6.45 -10.40 3.46
C ARG A 54 -6.87 -9.73 4.75
N VAL A 55 -8.10 -9.23 4.76
CA VAL A 55 -8.71 -8.59 5.93
C VAL A 55 -10.10 -9.18 6.12
N SER A 56 -10.46 -9.45 7.36
CA SER A 56 -11.73 -10.09 7.71
C SER A 56 -12.20 -9.65 9.09
N ASP A 57 -13.53 -9.68 9.28
CA ASP A 57 -14.20 -9.58 10.58
C ASP A 57 -14.09 -10.88 11.41
N GLN A 58 -13.59 -11.95 10.82
CA GLN A 58 -13.41 -13.28 11.41
C GLN A 58 -11.99 -13.81 11.19
N PRO A 59 -11.51 -14.77 12.01
CA PRO A 59 -10.21 -15.40 11.83
C PRO A 59 -9.97 -15.90 10.40
N ILE A 60 -8.76 -15.67 9.88
CA ILE A 60 -8.34 -16.06 8.53
C ILE A 60 -7.35 -17.22 8.65
N TYR A 61 -7.67 -18.35 8.02
CA TYR A 61 -6.82 -19.54 8.04
C TYR A 61 -6.12 -19.79 6.70
N GLU A 62 -6.52 -19.11 5.62
CA GLU A 62 -5.91 -19.29 4.32
C GLU A 62 -4.51 -18.69 4.26
N VAL A 63 -3.62 -19.45 3.65
CA VAL A 63 -2.22 -19.10 3.38
C VAL A 63 -2.00 -19.12 1.88
N GLY A 64 -1.10 -18.26 1.38
CA GLY A 64 -0.71 -18.22 -0.03
C GLY A 64 -1.30 -17.03 -0.80
N GLU A 65 -1.32 -17.16 -2.12
CA GLU A 65 -1.71 -16.11 -3.06
C GLU A 65 -3.19 -15.75 -2.98
N VAL A 66 -3.52 -14.49 -3.28
CA VAL A 66 -4.91 -14.05 -3.45
C VAL A 66 -5.30 -14.26 -4.90
N VAL A 67 -6.05 -15.33 -5.16
CA VAL A 67 -6.58 -15.65 -6.50
C VAL A 67 -7.69 -14.69 -6.92
N TYR A 68 -8.56 -14.31 -5.97
CA TYR A 68 -9.72 -13.44 -6.23
C TYR A 68 -9.68 -12.16 -5.38
N PRO A 69 -8.94 -11.12 -5.81
CA PRO A 69 -8.89 -9.85 -5.10
C PRO A 69 -10.15 -9.00 -5.30
N ASN A 70 -10.44 -8.20 -4.28
CA ASN A 70 -11.34 -7.04 -4.36
C ASN A 70 -10.58 -5.81 -4.84
N VAL A 71 -9.29 -5.71 -4.46
CA VAL A 71 -8.45 -4.56 -4.78
C VAL A 71 -7.13 -5.00 -5.37
N ILE A 72 -6.70 -4.28 -6.42
CA ILE A 72 -5.38 -4.43 -7.02
C ILE A 72 -4.67 -3.09 -6.95
N MET A 73 -3.47 -3.07 -6.37
CA MET A 73 -2.63 -1.89 -6.30
C MET A 73 -1.37 -2.11 -7.13
N ILE A 74 -1.19 -1.30 -8.17
CA ILE A 74 -0.07 -1.37 -9.11
C ILE A 74 0.90 -0.23 -8.80
N TYR A 75 2.08 -0.57 -8.28
CA TYR A 75 3.07 0.40 -7.81
C TYR A 75 4.00 0.90 -8.92
N HIS A 76 4.00 0.24 -10.09
CA HIS A 76 4.86 0.63 -11.20
C HIS A 76 4.23 0.32 -12.58
N PRO A 77 4.29 1.24 -13.56
CA PRO A 77 3.71 1.04 -14.89
C PRO A 77 4.20 -0.21 -15.65
N GLN A 78 5.43 -0.66 -15.38
CA GLN A 78 6.00 -1.89 -16.00
C GLN A 78 5.26 -3.18 -15.64
N VAL A 79 4.46 -3.19 -14.57
CA VAL A 79 3.59 -4.33 -14.26
C VAL A 79 2.61 -4.57 -15.42
N ILE A 80 2.05 -3.48 -15.97
CA ILE A 80 1.09 -3.54 -17.08
C ILE A 80 1.83 -3.55 -18.42
N THR A 81 2.69 -2.56 -18.66
CA THR A 81 3.32 -2.33 -19.99
C THR A 81 4.35 -3.37 -20.39
N HIS A 82 4.98 -4.06 -19.44
CA HIS A 82 6.04 -5.05 -19.69
C HIS A 82 5.74 -6.41 -19.05
N GLY A 83 4.54 -6.59 -18.49
CA GLY A 83 4.14 -7.82 -17.81
C GLY A 83 5.03 -8.18 -16.62
N LYS A 84 5.57 -7.19 -15.89
CA LYS A 84 6.41 -7.44 -14.70
C LYS A 84 5.58 -7.77 -13.46
N SER A 85 4.78 -8.83 -13.57
CA SER A 85 3.97 -9.42 -12.49
C SER A 85 4.07 -10.93 -12.58
N TYR A 86 3.84 -11.62 -11.46
CA TYR A 86 3.64 -13.06 -11.47
C TYR A 86 2.23 -13.44 -11.92
N THR A 87 1.27 -12.51 -11.79
CA THR A 87 -0.10 -12.66 -12.25
C THR A 87 -0.40 -11.74 -13.44
N MET A 88 -0.63 -12.32 -14.63
CA MET A 88 -0.98 -11.59 -15.85
C MET A 88 -2.24 -12.16 -16.52
N PRO A 89 -3.11 -11.33 -17.14
CA PRO A 89 -3.12 -9.86 -17.08
C PRO A 89 -3.24 -9.33 -15.65
N PHE A 90 -2.87 -8.07 -15.41
CA PHE A 90 -2.77 -7.54 -14.04
C PHE A 90 -4.09 -7.63 -13.24
N TYR A 91 -5.23 -7.64 -13.94
CA TYR A 91 -6.57 -7.78 -13.38
C TYR A 91 -7.06 -9.24 -13.23
N SER A 92 -6.23 -10.25 -13.49
CA SER A 92 -6.64 -11.66 -13.47
C SER A 92 -7.25 -12.07 -12.12
N GLY A 93 -8.49 -12.55 -12.14
CA GLY A 93 -9.26 -12.93 -10.94
C GLY A 93 -9.89 -11.76 -10.17
N LEU A 94 -9.78 -10.51 -10.66
CA LEU A 94 -10.47 -9.37 -10.06
C LEU A 94 -11.98 -9.63 -10.01
N LYS A 95 -12.58 -9.41 -8.84
CA LYS A 95 -14.02 -9.53 -8.64
C LYS A 95 -14.78 -8.37 -9.27
N GLU A 96 -16.05 -8.60 -9.60
CA GLU A 96 -16.99 -7.53 -9.97
C GLU A 96 -17.02 -6.42 -8.92
N ASN A 97 -17.23 -5.18 -9.37
CA ASN A 97 -17.18 -3.96 -8.54
C ASN A 97 -15.83 -3.74 -7.84
N GLY A 98 -14.76 -4.33 -8.40
CA GLY A 98 -13.41 -4.25 -7.87
C GLY A 98 -12.81 -2.85 -7.99
N LEU A 99 -11.70 -2.65 -7.28
CA LEU A 99 -10.93 -1.41 -7.27
C LEU A 99 -9.51 -1.66 -7.78
N VAL A 100 -9.06 -0.84 -8.72
CA VAL A 100 -7.68 -0.84 -9.21
C VAL A 100 -7.07 0.53 -8.97
N ILE A 101 -5.93 0.57 -8.28
CA ILE A 101 -5.15 1.79 -8.08
C ILE A 101 -3.81 1.63 -8.80
N ILE A 102 -3.46 2.57 -9.67
CA ILE A 102 -2.25 2.49 -10.50
C ILE A 102 -1.39 3.72 -10.29
N ASN A 103 -0.13 3.52 -9.90
CA ASN A 103 0.87 4.57 -9.84
C ASN A 103 1.31 4.98 -11.26
N THR A 104 0.61 5.95 -11.84
CA THR A 104 0.90 6.51 -13.16
C THR A 104 0.20 7.87 -13.34
N ASP A 105 0.75 8.69 -14.23
CA ASP A 105 0.19 9.96 -14.69
C ASP A 105 -0.47 9.87 -16.07
N ALA A 106 -0.50 8.69 -16.69
CA ALA A 106 -1.04 8.48 -18.03
C ALA A 106 -1.91 7.23 -18.10
N ASP A 107 -2.82 7.19 -19.07
CA ASP A 107 -3.52 5.94 -19.40
C ASP A 107 -2.57 4.98 -20.11
N ILE A 108 -2.30 3.86 -19.45
CA ILE A 108 -1.41 2.79 -19.89
C ILE A 108 -2.15 1.47 -20.10
N ILE A 109 -3.47 1.47 -19.98
CA ILE A 109 -4.30 0.26 -20.12
C ILE A 109 -4.72 0.12 -21.59
N PRO A 110 -4.47 -1.02 -22.24
CA PRO A 110 -4.98 -1.29 -23.59
C PRO A 110 -6.52 -1.20 -23.68
N GLU A 111 -7.04 -0.80 -24.84
CA GLU A 111 -8.50 -0.67 -25.07
C GLU A 111 -9.26 -1.98 -24.83
N GLU A 112 -8.66 -3.11 -25.21
CA GLU A 112 -9.20 -4.45 -24.98
C GLU A 112 -9.30 -4.82 -23.49
N ASP A 113 -8.33 -4.37 -22.68
CA ASP A 113 -8.33 -4.56 -21.22
C ASP A 113 -9.37 -3.65 -20.55
N TRP A 114 -9.52 -2.41 -21.05
CA TRP A 114 -10.59 -1.51 -20.60
C TRP A 114 -11.98 -2.10 -20.76
N LYS A 115 -12.24 -2.82 -21.86
CA LYS A 115 -13.52 -3.51 -22.06
C LYS A 115 -13.82 -4.50 -20.93
N ILE A 116 -12.83 -5.32 -20.55
CA ILE A 116 -12.98 -6.30 -19.48
C ILE A 116 -13.19 -5.63 -18.12
N LEU A 117 -12.43 -4.57 -17.83
CA LEU A 117 -12.56 -3.81 -16.59
C LEU A 117 -13.95 -3.16 -16.47
N ASN A 118 -14.49 -2.64 -17.57
CA ASN A 118 -15.84 -2.08 -17.64
C ASN A 118 -16.93 -3.15 -17.47
N ASP A 119 -16.77 -4.33 -18.10
CA ASP A 119 -17.70 -5.46 -17.94
C ASP A 119 -17.75 -5.94 -16.47
N LEU A 120 -16.64 -5.84 -15.73
CA LEU A 120 -16.56 -6.11 -14.30
C LEU A 120 -17.04 -4.95 -13.41
N ASN A 121 -17.50 -3.84 -13.98
CA ASN A 121 -17.81 -2.59 -13.27
C ASN A 121 -16.65 -2.13 -12.35
N THR A 122 -15.42 -2.22 -12.85
CA THR A 122 -14.21 -1.92 -12.07
C THR A 122 -13.99 -0.41 -11.95
N ARG A 123 -13.72 0.05 -10.73
CA ARG A 123 -13.23 1.42 -10.51
C ARG A 123 -11.72 1.45 -10.66
N VAL A 124 -11.23 2.22 -11.64
CA VAL A 124 -9.80 2.38 -11.91
C VAL A 124 -9.38 3.80 -11.57
N HIS A 125 -8.41 3.93 -10.66
CA HIS A 125 -7.82 5.21 -10.28
C HIS A 125 -6.33 5.23 -10.65
N MET A 126 -5.98 6.07 -11.62
CA MET A 126 -4.60 6.40 -11.95
C MET A 126 -4.17 7.61 -11.14
N PHE A 127 -3.06 7.46 -10.43
CA PHE A 127 -2.59 8.44 -9.47
C PHE A 127 -1.06 8.55 -9.53
N PRO A 128 -0.48 9.74 -9.75
CA PRO A 128 0.96 9.91 -9.85
C PRO A 128 1.61 9.93 -8.45
N ALA A 129 1.56 8.80 -7.75
CA ALA A 129 2.02 8.64 -6.37
C ALA A 129 3.51 8.96 -6.21
N THR A 130 4.34 8.59 -7.18
CA THR A 130 5.77 8.91 -7.17
C THR A 130 6.03 10.40 -7.26
N LYS A 131 5.26 11.12 -8.08
CA LYS A 131 5.36 12.58 -8.20
C LYS A 131 5.00 13.25 -6.87
N LEU A 132 3.89 12.84 -6.25
CA LEU A 132 3.50 13.35 -4.94
C LEU A 132 4.56 13.10 -3.86
N ALA A 133 5.14 11.90 -3.85
CA ALA A 133 6.21 11.54 -2.91
C ALA A 133 7.46 12.41 -3.09
N LEU A 134 7.85 12.72 -4.33
CA LEU A 134 8.94 13.63 -4.63
C LEU A 134 8.65 15.06 -4.20
N GLU A 135 7.44 15.55 -4.44
CA GLU A 135 7.03 16.93 -4.09
C GLU A 135 7.03 17.18 -2.57
N ILE A 136 6.55 16.22 -1.78
CA ILE A 136 6.40 16.38 -0.31
C ILE A 136 7.63 15.90 0.45
N ALA A 137 8.09 14.67 0.17
CA ALA A 137 9.14 14.02 0.95
C ALA A 137 10.55 14.17 0.31
N GLY A 138 10.63 14.67 -0.93
CA GLY A 138 11.89 14.79 -1.67
C GLY A 138 12.49 13.45 -2.09
N THR A 139 11.72 12.36 -2.07
CA THR A 139 12.21 11.02 -2.38
C THR A 139 11.13 10.09 -2.92
N GLU A 140 11.45 9.32 -3.95
CA GLU A 140 10.58 8.27 -4.50
C GLU A 140 10.34 7.13 -3.51
N LEU A 141 11.17 7.00 -2.46
CA LEU A 141 10.98 5.98 -1.42
C LEU A 141 9.66 6.14 -0.66
N ALA A 142 9.05 7.33 -0.69
CA ALA A 142 7.74 7.60 -0.11
C ALA A 142 6.56 7.33 -1.08
N THR A 143 6.81 6.81 -2.29
CA THR A 143 5.75 6.42 -3.24
C THR A 143 4.76 5.46 -2.61
N ASN A 144 5.26 4.51 -1.82
CA ASN A 144 4.41 3.55 -1.11
C ASN A 144 3.48 4.21 -0.09
N MET A 145 3.93 5.27 0.56
CA MET A 145 3.12 6.06 1.50
C MET A 145 1.97 6.76 0.78
N ALA A 146 2.24 7.32 -0.40
CA ALA A 146 1.19 7.94 -1.23
C ALA A 146 0.15 6.90 -1.68
N MET A 147 0.58 5.72 -2.11
CA MET A 147 -0.33 4.63 -2.51
C MET A 147 -1.19 4.13 -1.35
N ILE A 148 -0.62 3.98 -0.15
CA ILE A 148 -1.36 3.59 1.07
C ILE A 148 -2.37 4.67 1.46
N GLY A 149 -1.96 5.93 1.45
CA GLY A 149 -2.82 7.06 1.77
C GLY A 149 -4.02 7.14 0.84
N LEU A 150 -3.79 6.98 -0.47
CA LEU A 150 -4.87 6.95 -1.46
C LEU A 150 -5.81 5.75 -1.24
N PHE A 151 -5.27 4.55 -1.01
CA PHE A 151 -6.06 3.35 -0.75
C PHE A 151 -7.01 3.54 0.45
N PHE A 152 -6.49 4.04 1.57
CA PHE A 152 -7.33 4.28 2.74
C PHE A 152 -8.27 5.48 2.56
N GLY A 153 -7.87 6.48 1.78
CA GLY A 153 -8.73 7.61 1.41
C GLY A 153 -9.96 7.17 0.62
N ILE A 154 -9.77 6.26 -0.34
CA ILE A 154 -10.84 5.67 -1.17
C ILE A 154 -11.70 4.72 -0.34
N THR A 155 -11.08 3.75 0.33
CA THR A 155 -11.79 2.60 0.90
C THR A 155 -12.31 2.83 2.32
N LYS A 156 -11.83 3.88 3.02
CA LYS A 156 -12.20 4.23 4.41
C LYS A 156 -12.24 3.06 5.40
N LEU A 157 -11.46 2.00 5.14
CA LEU A 157 -11.53 0.75 5.90
C LEU A 157 -11.09 0.89 7.36
N VAL A 158 -10.30 1.91 7.66
CA VAL A 158 -9.81 2.25 8.99
C VAL A 158 -9.74 3.77 9.13
N GLY A 159 -9.82 4.27 10.37
CA GLY A 159 -9.54 5.67 10.67
C GLY A 159 -8.06 6.02 10.52
N PHE A 160 -7.77 7.31 10.31
CA PHE A 160 -6.41 7.81 10.06
C PHE A 160 -5.43 7.50 11.19
N GLU A 161 -5.92 7.46 12.43
CA GLU A 161 -5.18 7.09 13.64
C GLU A 161 -4.57 5.68 13.56
N HIS A 162 -5.28 4.72 12.96
CA HIS A 162 -4.80 3.36 12.77
C HIS A 162 -3.68 3.30 11.73
N ILE A 163 -3.77 4.15 10.69
CA ILE A 163 -2.73 4.29 9.66
C ILE A 163 -1.47 4.87 10.30
N GLU A 164 -1.61 5.95 11.08
CA GLU A 164 -0.50 6.59 11.78
C GLU A 164 0.18 5.60 12.74
N GLN A 165 -0.58 4.83 13.51
CA GLN A 165 -0.05 3.80 14.38
C GLN A 165 0.77 2.77 13.60
N ALA A 166 0.21 2.21 12.53
CA ALA A 166 0.88 1.19 11.73
C ALA A 166 2.20 1.68 11.10
N VAL A 167 2.22 2.93 10.64
CA VAL A 167 3.42 3.56 10.10
C VAL A 167 4.45 3.78 11.20
N ARG A 168 4.05 4.32 12.36
CA ARG A 168 4.94 4.50 13.53
C ARG A 168 5.60 3.19 13.93
N GLU A 169 4.82 2.13 14.11
CA GLU A 169 5.33 0.79 14.46
C GLU A 169 6.35 0.29 13.43
N ARG A 170 6.07 0.46 12.13
CA ARG A 170 6.96 0.02 11.05
C ARG A 170 8.32 0.74 11.06
N PHE A 171 8.35 2.04 11.34
CA PHE A 171 9.56 2.85 11.23
C PHE A 171 10.35 2.99 12.54
N LEU A 172 9.66 3.01 13.68
CA LEU A 172 10.28 3.14 15.00
C LEU A 172 10.66 1.77 15.59
N GLY A 173 9.88 0.73 15.32
CA GLY A 173 10.05 -0.59 15.95
C GLY A 173 9.72 -0.59 17.45
N ASN A 174 9.63 -1.78 18.05
CA ASN A 174 9.24 -1.95 19.46
C ASN A 174 10.41 -1.92 20.45
N THR A 175 11.60 -1.47 20.06
CA THR A 175 12.78 -1.61 20.94
C THR A 175 13.73 -0.43 20.81
N PHE A 176 13.53 0.55 21.68
CA PHE A 176 14.58 1.47 22.08
C PHE A 176 15.16 0.94 23.39
N VAL A 177 16.19 0.10 23.32
CA VAL A 177 16.97 -0.24 24.52
C VAL A 177 18.12 0.74 24.58
N ALA A 178 18.01 1.72 25.47
CA ALA A 178 19.16 2.55 25.83
C ALA A 178 20.16 1.64 26.57
N SER A 179 21.15 1.11 25.85
CA SER A 179 22.32 0.53 26.51
C SER A 179 23.10 1.67 27.14
N GLY A 180 23.32 1.65 28.46
CA GLY A 180 24.04 2.68 29.23
C GLY A 180 25.51 2.84 28.86
N GLY A 181 25.78 3.21 27.60
CA GLY A 181 27.10 3.50 27.06
C GLY A 181 27.47 4.98 27.18
N THR A 182 28.69 5.31 26.77
CA THR A 182 29.29 6.65 26.82
C THR A 182 28.47 7.71 26.06
N THR A 183 28.58 8.98 26.48
CA THR A 183 27.88 10.16 25.91
C THR A 183 27.94 10.29 24.38
N ALA A 184 28.99 9.76 23.75
CA ALA A 184 29.12 9.71 22.29
C ALA A 184 28.10 8.75 21.64
N LEU A 185 27.83 7.60 22.27
CA LEU A 185 26.82 6.64 21.85
C LEU A 185 25.42 7.26 21.95
N ASP A 186 25.14 7.97 23.04
CA ASP A 186 23.88 8.68 23.25
C ASP A 186 23.65 9.74 22.16
N SER A 187 24.65 10.56 21.84
CA SER A 187 24.54 11.58 20.79
C SER A 187 24.32 10.99 19.38
N ALA A 188 24.89 9.82 19.09
CA ALA A 188 24.71 9.13 17.81
C ALA A 188 23.32 8.48 17.72
N ILE A 189 22.82 7.94 18.83
CA ILE A 189 21.48 7.39 18.98
C ILE A 189 20.43 8.50 18.82
N GLU A 190 20.61 9.65 19.47
CA GLU A 190 19.74 10.82 19.35
C GLU A 190 19.66 11.35 17.93
N LYS A 191 20.80 11.50 17.23
CA LYS A 191 20.82 11.94 15.83
C LYS A 191 20.08 10.96 14.91
N LYS A 192 20.29 9.65 15.09
CA LYS A 192 19.57 8.62 14.33
C LYS A 192 18.07 8.66 14.62
N PHE A 193 17.68 8.86 15.87
CA PHE A 193 16.28 8.98 16.27
C PHE A 193 15.62 10.21 15.66
N LYS A 194 16.26 11.38 15.75
CA LYS A 194 15.77 12.63 15.13
C LYS A 194 15.56 12.47 13.63
N LYS A 195 16.51 11.84 12.93
CA LYS A 195 16.38 11.55 11.49
C LYS A 195 15.23 10.60 11.18
N LYS A 196 15.01 9.56 12.00
CA LYS A 196 13.85 8.67 11.86
C LYS A 196 12.53 9.40 12.05
N MET A 197 12.45 10.30 13.04
CA MET A 197 11.26 11.10 13.30
C MET A 197 10.96 12.06 12.15
N GLU A 198 11.97 12.72 11.59
CA GLU A 198 11.79 13.58 10.41
C GLU A 198 11.31 12.78 9.19
N LEU A 199 11.86 11.59 8.96
CA LEU A 199 11.42 10.70 7.88
C LEU A 199 9.97 10.24 8.09
N LEU A 200 9.61 9.88 9.33
CA LEU A 200 8.26 9.51 9.70
C LEU A 200 7.28 10.65 9.44
N GLU A 201 7.63 11.88 9.82
CA GLU A 201 6.80 13.06 9.60
C GLU A 201 6.55 13.30 8.11
N LYS A 202 7.60 13.25 7.28
CA LYS A 202 7.48 13.35 5.81
C LYS A 202 6.59 12.26 5.23
N ASN A 203 6.77 11.01 5.66
CA ASN A 203 5.92 9.90 5.23
C ASN A 203 4.45 10.12 5.63
N MET A 204 4.20 10.60 6.85
CA MET A 204 2.84 10.92 7.30
C MET A 204 2.20 12.08 6.54
N GLN A 205 2.97 13.09 6.16
CA GLN A 205 2.49 14.17 5.29
C GLN A 205 2.08 13.65 3.92
N VAL A 206 2.88 12.77 3.31
CA VAL A 206 2.53 12.12 2.02
C VAL A 206 1.24 11.32 2.12
N ILE A 207 1.07 10.52 3.19
CA ILE A 207 -0.17 9.75 3.43
C ILE A 207 -1.36 10.69 3.55
N ARG A 208 -1.22 11.75 4.36
CA ARG A 208 -2.30 12.70 4.63
C ARG A 208 -2.76 13.40 3.35
N GLU A 209 -1.81 13.82 2.52
CA GLU A 209 -2.15 14.49 1.27
C GLU A 209 -2.82 13.53 0.28
N ALA A 210 -2.29 12.31 0.11
CA ALA A 210 -2.92 11.31 -0.75
C ALA A 210 -4.34 10.93 -0.27
N PHE A 211 -4.54 10.81 1.05
CA PHE A 211 -5.84 10.54 1.64
C PHE A 211 -6.83 11.67 1.35
N LYS A 212 -6.41 12.93 1.51
CA LYS A 212 -7.22 14.12 1.21
C LYS A 212 -7.55 14.23 -0.27
N ILE A 213 -6.60 13.95 -1.16
CA ILE A 213 -6.84 13.94 -2.62
C ILE A 213 -7.95 12.95 -2.99
N ALA A 214 -8.01 11.77 -2.34
CA ALA A 214 -9.09 10.82 -2.59
C ALA A 214 -10.48 11.39 -2.22
N GLU A 215 -10.57 12.16 -1.13
CA GLU A 215 -11.81 12.85 -0.73
C GLU A 215 -12.17 13.97 -1.68
N GLU A 216 -11.21 14.83 -2.02
CA GLU A 216 -11.42 15.98 -2.92
C GLU A 216 -11.83 15.56 -4.33
N ARG A 217 -11.35 14.41 -4.80
CA ARG A 217 -11.74 13.84 -6.09
C ARG A 217 -13.04 13.04 -6.04
N GLY A 218 -13.67 12.90 -4.87
CA GLY A 218 -14.91 12.15 -4.70
C GLY A 218 -14.75 10.65 -4.96
N TRP A 219 -13.57 10.09 -4.71
CA TRP A 219 -13.28 8.66 -4.93
C TRP A 219 -13.68 7.77 -3.76
N VAL A 220 -14.30 8.33 -2.73
CA VAL A 220 -14.68 7.62 -1.50
C VAL A 220 -15.75 6.57 -1.81
N GLU A 221 -15.55 5.35 -1.32
CA GLU A 221 -16.55 4.28 -1.38
C GLU A 221 -17.73 4.57 -0.43
N GLU A 222 -18.95 4.64 -0.99
CA GLU A 222 -20.18 4.82 -0.21
C GLU A 222 -20.48 3.61 0.71
N GLU A 223 -20.00 2.41 0.36
CA GLU A 223 -20.19 1.16 1.14
C GLU A 223 -18.91 0.70 1.86
N ALA A 224 -18.06 1.63 2.26
CA ALA A 224 -16.88 1.33 3.05
C ALA A 224 -17.24 0.99 4.50
N TYR A 225 -17.25 -0.31 4.86
CA TYR A 225 -17.08 -0.85 6.23
C TYR A 225 -17.65 -0.02 7.40
N THR A 226 -18.81 0.59 7.22
CA THR A 226 -19.50 1.34 8.28
C THR A 226 -20.69 0.51 8.74
N SER A 227 -20.78 0.38 10.07
CA SER A 227 -21.54 -0.58 10.89
C SER A 227 -21.01 -2.02 10.95
#